data_AF-A0A3S4T989-F1
#
_entry.id   AF-A0A3S4T989-F1
#
_cell.length_a   1.000
_cell.length_b   1.000
_cell.length_c   1.000
_cell.angle_alpha   90.00
_cell.angle_beta   90.00
_cell.angle_gamma   90.00
#
_symmetry.space_group_name_H-M   'P 1'
#
loop_
_entity.id
_entity.type
_entity.pdbx_description
1 polymer ?
#
loop_
_entity_poly.entity_id
_entity_poly.type
_entity_poly.pdbx_seq_one_letter_code
_entity_poly.pdbx_strand_id
1 'polypeptide(L)' 'VFVASSTALADAAATRLGNEVGRNKKSIQHALEVAKEIGGLTGVVIVSGEHLGAWGDVELVRI' A
#
# COMPACT_ATOMS: atom_id res chain seq x y z
N VAL A 1 4.05 3.83 1.21
CA VAL A 1 4.16 3.79 2.68
C VAL A 1 3.45 2.54 3.18
N PHE A 2 4.08 1.79 4.08
CA PHE A 2 3.57 0.53 4.61
C PHE A 2 3.70 0.57 6.14
N VAL A 3 2.61 0.25 6.83
CA VAL A 3 2.52 0.25 8.29
C VAL A 3 2.17 -1.17 8.74
N ALA A 4 3.01 -1.73 9.61
CA ALA A 4 2.84 -3.04 10.21
C ALA A 4 3.57 -3.08 11.57
N SER A 5 3.23 -4.05 12.41
CA SER A 5 3.92 -4.27 13.69
C SER A 5 5.35 -4.79 13.54
N SER A 6 5.72 -5.29 12.35
CA SER A 6 7.06 -5.78 12.03
C SER A 6 7.64 -5.05 10.82
N THR A 7 8.87 -4.54 10.96
CA THR A 7 9.59 -3.88 9.87
C THR A 7 9.83 -4.82 8.69
N ALA A 8 10.18 -6.09 8.95
CA ALA A 8 10.41 -7.07 7.90
C ALA A 8 9.13 -7.38 7.10
N LEU A 9 7.98 -7.41 7.78
CA LEU A 9 6.69 -7.56 7.11
C LEU A 9 6.37 -6.33 6.24
N ALA A 10 6.55 -5.12 6.78
CA ALA A 10 6.31 -3.89 6.03
C ALA A 10 7.18 -3.81 4.76
N ASP A 11 8.46 -4.16 4.86
CA ASP A 11 9.41 -4.13 3.74
C ASP A 11 9.11 -5.19 2.67
N ALA A 12 8.80 -6.42 3.10
CA ALA A 12 8.40 -7.50 2.18
C ALA A 12 7.08 -7.16 1.47
N ALA A 13 6.09 -6.60 2.20
CA ALA A 13 4.84 -6.13 1.62
C ALA A 13 5.06 -4.98 0.63
N ALA A 14 5.96 -4.05 0.95
CA ALA A 14 6.34 -2.96 0.07
C ALA A 14 6.93 -3.46 -1.24
N THR A 15 7.85 -4.44 -1.18
CA THR A 15 8.45 -5.05 -2.36
C THR A 15 7.43 -5.78 -3.22
N ARG A 16 6.56 -6.60 -2.60
CA ARG A 16 5.52 -7.34 -3.32
C ARG A 16 4.53 -6.40 -4.00
N LEU A 17 3.91 -5.49 -3.25
CA LEU A 17 2.89 -4.60 -3.80
C LEU A 17 3.49 -3.57 -4.75
N GLY A 18 4.74 -3.14 -4.55
CA GLY A 18 5.45 -2.29 -5.50
C GLY A 18 5.55 -2.91 -6.89
N ASN A 19 5.73 -4.23 -6.97
CA ASN A 19 5.75 -4.97 -8.24
C ASN A 19 4.34 -5.21 -8.83
N GLU A 20 3.30 -5.25 -8.00
CA GLU A 20 1.90 -5.40 -8.42
C GLU A 20 1.31 -4.10 -8.99
N VAL A 21 1.80 -2.94 -8.54
CA VAL A 21 1.31 -1.62 -8.95
C VAL A 21 1.83 -1.27 -10.34
N GLY A 22 0.90 -1.18 -11.29
CA GLY A 22 1.14 -0.63 -12.63
C GLY A 22 0.97 0.89 -12.68
N ARG A 23 0.88 1.42 -13.91
CA ARG A 23 0.73 2.87 -14.18
C ARG A 23 -0.71 3.39 -14.13
N ASN A 24 -1.70 2.52 -13.91
CA ASN A 24 -3.11 2.88 -14.03
C ASN A 24 -3.85 2.77 -12.69
N LYS A 25 -4.95 3.51 -12.56
CA LYS A 25 -5.80 3.51 -11.35
C LYS A 25 -6.29 2.12 -10.94
N LYS A 26 -6.62 1.26 -11.90
CA LYS A 26 -7.11 -0.10 -11.62
C LYS A 26 -6.06 -0.96 -10.92
N SER A 27 -4.79 -0.80 -11.28
CA SER A 27 -3.69 -1.52 -10.64
C SER A 27 -3.46 -1.11 -9.19
N ILE A 28 -3.64 0.18 -8.85
CA ILE A 28 -3.59 0.63 -7.46
C ILE A 28 -4.73 0.01 -6.66
N GLN A 29 -5.95 0.00 -7.20
CA GLN A 29 -7.08 -0.63 -6.53
C GLN A 29 -6.83 -2.12 -6.29
N HIS A 30 -6.31 -2.83 -7.30
CA HIS A 30 -5.94 -4.24 -7.15
C HIS A 30 -4.89 -4.45 -6.06
N ALA A 31 -3.82 -3.66 -6.07
CA ALA A 31 -2.76 -3.75 -5.06
C ALA A 31 -3.30 -3.48 -3.64
N LEU A 32 -4.25 -2.56 -3.47
CA LEU A 32 -4.90 -2.31 -2.18
C LEU A 32 -5.80 -3.48 -1.75
N GLU A 33 -6.47 -4.18 -2.67
CA GLU A 33 -7.20 -5.40 -2.32
C GLU A 33 -6.24 -6.50 -1.88
N VAL A 34 -5.11 -6.69 -2.58
CA VAL A 34 -4.06 -7.64 -2.14
C VAL A 34 -3.49 -7.25 -0.78
N ALA A 35 -3.31 -5.95 -0.50
CA ALA A 35 -2.83 -5.47 0.80
C ALA A 35 -3.72 -5.92 1.96
N LYS A 36 -5.05 -5.90 1.79
CA LYS A 36 -6.03 -6.32 2.81
C LYS A 36 -5.90 -7.79 3.20
N GLU A 37 -5.41 -8.61 2.28
CA GLU A 37 -5.21 -10.04 2.51
C GLU A 37 -3.88 -10.33 3.24
N ILE A 38 -2.98 -9.35 3.37
CA ILE A 38 -1.70 -9.50 4.07
C ILE A 38 -1.93 -9.32 5.57
N GLY A 39 -1.99 -10.44 6.30
CA GLY A 39 -2.09 -10.43 7.76
C GLY A 39 -0.95 -9.65 8.42
N GLY A 40 -1.30 -8.80 9.39
CA GLY A 40 -0.35 -7.97 10.16
C GLY A 40 -0.01 -6.62 9.53
N LEU A 41 -0.46 -6.37 8.30
CA LEU A 41 -0.41 -5.05 7.68
C LEU A 41 -1.58 -4.20 8.19
N THR A 42 -1.30 -3.01 8.73
CA THR A 42 -2.30 -2.13 9.34
C THR A 42 -2.58 -0.89 8.51
N GLY A 43 -1.70 -0.54 7.58
CA GLY A 43 -1.85 0.65 6.76
C GLY A 43 -0.99 0.62 5.50
N VAL A 44 -1.52 1.15 4.40
CA VAL A 44 -0.85 1.25 3.11
C VAL A 44 -1.20 2.56 2.43
N VAL A 45 -0.18 3.21 1.86
CA VAL A 45 -0.33 4.32 0.91
C VAL A 45 0.50 4.00 -0.32
N ILE A 46 -0.14 3.98 -1.48
CA ILE A 46 0.46 3.76 -2.79
C ILE A 46 0.30 5.04 -3.60
N VAL A 47 1.41 5.48 -4.21
CA VAL A 47 1.43 6.59 -5.16
C VAL A 47 2.09 6.08 -6.44
N SER A 48 1.39 6.20 -7.57
CA SER A 48 1.91 5.83 -8.89
C SER A 48 1.44 6.85 -9.92
N GLY A 49 2.38 7.66 -10.42
CA GLY A 49 2.09 8.80 -11.28
C GLY A 49 1.20 9.82 -10.58
N GLU A 50 0.08 10.16 -11.21
CA GLU A 50 -0.94 11.10 -10.70
C GLU A 50 -1.97 10.46 -9.77
N HIS A 51 -1.88 9.14 -9.54
CA HIS A 51 -2.85 8.40 -8.77
C HIS A 51 -2.32 8.07 -7.38
N LEU A 52 -3.20 8.25 -6.38
CA LEU A 52 -2.97 7.88 -4.99
C LEU A 52 -4.07 6.92 -4.53
N GLY A 53 -3.67 5.91 -3.77
CA GLY A 53 -4.58 5.02 -3.07
C GLY A 53 -4.09 4.78 -1.65
N ALA A 54 -5.01 4.73 -0.69
CA ALA A 54 -4.71 4.46 0.71
C ALA A 54 -5.72 3.47 1.31
N TRP A 55 -5.26 2.68 2.26
CA TRP A 55 -6.08 1.73 3.01
C TRP A 55 -5.52 1.55 4.43
N GLY A 56 -6.41 1.28 5.39
CA GLY A 56 -6.05 0.98 6.77
C GLY A 56 -5.95 2.21 7.65
N ASP A 57 -5.21 2.07 8.75
CA ASP A 57 -5.02 3.10 9.78
C ASP A 57 -3.96 4.12 9.33
N VAL A 58 -4.35 4.97 8.38
CA VAL A 58 -3.48 6.02 7.83
C VAL A 58 -4.26 7.32 7.64
N GLU A 59 -3.75 8.39 8.25
CA GLU A 59 -4.29 9.75 8.09
C GLU A 59 -3.35 10.57 7.18
N LEU A 60 -3.90 11.14 6.10
CA LEU A 60 -3.16 12.04 5.22
C LEU A 60 -3.36 13.48 5.69
N VAL A 61 -2.27 14.13 6.12
CA VAL A 61 -2.27 15.52 6.58
C VAL A 61 -1.62 16.45 5.55
N ARG A 62 -2.08 17.70 5.51
CA ARG A 62 -1.51 18.75 4.65
C ARG A 62 -0.28 19.34 5.32
N ILE A 63 0.79 19.54 4.53
CA ILE A 63 2.00 20.25 4.95
C ILE A 63 1.83 21.75 4.68
#